data_AF-A0A534AB54-F1
#
_entry.id   AF-A0A534AB54-F1
#
_cell.length_a   1.000
_cell.length_b   1.000
_cell.length_c   1.000
_cell.angle_alpha   90.00
_cell.angle_beta   90.00
_cell.angle_gamma   90.00
#
_symmetry.space_group_name_H-M   'P 1'
#
loop_
_entity.id
_entity.type
_entity.pdbx_description
1 polymer ?
#
loop_
_entity_poly.entity_id
_entity_poly.type
_entity_poly.pdbx_seq_one_letter_code
_entity_poly.pdbx_strand_id
1 'polypeptide(L)'
;GADAPLPQRCPQCGFAVKPVGQGTQRIEETLASLFPGASMARLDRDAVRRRGDLEEVMRRMASGEARILVGTQMVTKGHDFPNVTLVVVLNADQGLFSTDFRAPERLAQTIVQVAGRAGRGARPGEVLIQSEFPDHPLLTSLLAEGYEGFARAALAERSQAAWPPFSRLAALRDSATTAQAALAFLTEARKLAPCPPRGVRLLGPVPAAMHKRAGRYHAQLLVESPERARLHEFLDTWLAQVEQLTSARAVRWSLDVDPIELF
;
A
#
# COMPACT_ATOMS: atom_id res chain seq x y z
N GLY A 1 -19.25 -10.47 -5.06
CA GLY A 1 -17.89 -10.56 -5.62
C GLY A 1 -17.97 -11.17 -6.99
N ALA A 2 -16.91 -11.07 -7.77
CA ALA A 2 -16.76 -11.75 -9.04
C ALA A 2 -15.40 -12.45 -9.03
N ASP A 3 -15.37 -13.73 -9.37
CA ASP A 3 -14.15 -14.51 -9.52
C ASP A 3 -14.00 -14.85 -11.01
N ALA A 4 -12.81 -14.64 -11.55
CA ALA A 4 -12.49 -14.94 -12.93
C ALA A 4 -11.12 -15.63 -13.03
N PRO A 5 -10.93 -16.56 -13.98
CA PRO A 5 -9.63 -17.15 -14.22
C PRO A 5 -8.64 -16.09 -14.70
N LEU A 6 -7.39 -16.17 -14.23
CA LEU A 6 -6.34 -15.28 -14.68
C LEU A 6 -6.05 -15.52 -16.18
N PRO A 7 -6.26 -14.54 -17.06
CA PRO A 7 -5.99 -14.71 -18.48
C PRO A 7 -4.49 -14.85 -18.71
N GLN A 8 -4.05 -15.87 -19.45
CA GLN A 8 -2.63 -16.05 -19.79
C GLN A 8 -2.14 -15.01 -20.81
N ARG A 9 -3.06 -14.46 -21.59
CA ARG A 9 -2.80 -13.47 -22.64
C ARG A 9 -3.82 -12.34 -22.56
N CYS A 10 -3.38 -11.13 -22.90
CA CYS A 10 -4.26 -9.97 -22.97
C CYS A 10 -5.34 -10.19 -24.05
N PRO A 11 -6.64 -10.02 -23.73
CA PRO A 11 -7.71 -10.19 -24.70
C PRO A 11 -7.72 -9.13 -25.81
N GLN A 12 -7.04 -7.99 -25.60
CA GLN A 12 -6.98 -6.90 -26.57
C GLN A 12 -5.78 -7.01 -27.53
N CYS A 13 -4.60 -7.41 -27.05
CA CYS A 13 -3.36 -7.41 -27.84
C CYS A 13 -2.65 -8.77 -27.94
N GLY A 14 -3.10 -9.80 -27.22
CA GLY A 14 -2.59 -11.17 -27.33
C GLY A 14 -1.23 -11.46 -26.67
N PHE A 15 -0.57 -10.45 -26.10
CA PHE A 15 0.69 -10.61 -25.36
C PHE A 15 0.48 -11.29 -24.01
N ALA A 16 1.52 -11.96 -23.51
CA ALA A 16 1.50 -12.62 -22.20
C ALA A 16 1.33 -11.59 -21.08
N VAL A 17 0.43 -11.86 -20.13
CA VAL A 17 0.27 -11.02 -18.95
C VAL A 17 1.45 -11.20 -18.00
N LYS A 18 1.83 -10.14 -17.30
CA LYS A 18 2.88 -10.17 -16.27
C LYS A 18 2.32 -9.60 -14.97
N PRO A 19 2.69 -10.15 -13.80
CA PRO A 19 2.35 -9.53 -12.54
C PRO A 19 3.06 -8.17 -12.40
N VAL A 20 2.37 -7.21 -11.79
CA VAL A 20 2.92 -5.89 -11.47
C VAL A 20 3.62 -5.95 -10.11
N GLY A 21 4.85 -5.43 -10.04
CA GLY A 21 5.67 -5.38 -8.82
C GLY A 21 6.92 -6.26 -8.91
N GLN A 22 8.07 -5.70 -8.54
CA GLN A 22 9.33 -6.43 -8.39
C GLN A 22 9.82 -6.24 -6.95
N GLY A 23 10.18 -7.33 -6.26
CA GLY A 23 10.76 -7.24 -4.93
C GLY A 23 12.12 -6.52 -4.97
N THR A 24 12.45 -5.76 -3.92
CA THR A 24 13.74 -5.05 -3.80
C THR A 24 14.94 -5.97 -3.97
N GLN A 25 14.84 -7.22 -3.51
CA GLN A 25 15.87 -8.24 -3.69
C GLN A 25 16.13 -8.56 -5.17
N ARG A 26 15.09 -8.74 -5.98
CA ARG A 26 15.26 -9.07 -7.40
C ARG A 26 15.83 -7.90 -8.20
N ILE A 27 15.50 -6.67 -7.78
CA ILE A 27 16.10 -5.45 -8.33
C ILE A 27 17.60 -5.41 -8.00
N GLU A 28 17.97 -5.68 -6.75
CA GLU A 28 19.37 -5.76 -6.31
C GLU A 28 20.16 -6.82 -7.09
N GLU A 29 19.64 -8.05 -7.22
CA GLU A 29 20.27 -9.13 -7.99
C GLU A 29 20.48 -8.74 -9.47
N THR A 30 19.48 -8.09 -10.07
CA THR A 30 19.57 -7.62 -11.46
C THR A 30 20.62 -6.51 -11.60
N LEU A 31 20.62 -5.53 -10.70
CA LEU A 31 21.59 -4.43 -10.71
C LEU A 31 23.02 -4.92 -10.45
N ALA A 32 23.22 -5.92 -9.58
CA ALA A 32 24.53 -6.55 -9.38
C ALA A 32 25.10 -7.12 -10.69
N SER A 33 24.23 -7.76 -11.49
CA SER A 33 24.63 -8.34 -12.77
C SER A 33 24.96 -7.29 -13.84
N LEU A 34 24.23 -6.16 -13.85
CA LEU A 34 24.42 -5.08 -14.83
C LEU A 34 25.58 -4.16 -14.47
N PHE A 35 25.85 -3.99 -13.17
CA PHE A 35 26.89 -3.10 -12.65
C PHE A 35 27.84 -3.83 -11.68
N PRO A 36 28.63 -4.82 -12.16
CA PRO A 36 29.45 -5.67 -11.29
C PRO A 36 30.54 -4.89 -10.52
N GLY A 37 30.92 -3.71 -10.98
CA GLY A 37 31.87 -2.82 -10.30
C GLY A 37 31.23 -1.76 -9.39
N ALA A 38 29.90 -1.66 -9.36
CA ALA A 38 29.19 -0.69 -8.53
C ALA A 38 28.76 -1.36 -7.22
N SER A 39 29.30 -0.88 -6.11
CA SER A 39 28.89 -1.29 -4.79
C SER A 39 27.48 -0.80 -4.47
N MET A 40 26.70 -1.66 -3.80
CA MET A 40 25.30 -1.39 -3.50
C MET A 40 25.00 -1.46 -2.00
N ALA A 41 23.93 -0.79 -1.62
CA ALA A 41 23.31 -0.91 -0.31
C ALA A 41 21.80 -1.06 -0.46
N ARG A 42 21.18 -1.81 0.46
CA ARG A 42 19.73 -1.97 0.52
C ARG A 42 19.17 -1.33 1.78
N LEU A 43 18.12 -0.54 1.61
CA LEU A 43 17.42 0.13 2.70
C LEU A 43 15.93 -0.20 2.64
N ASP A 44 15.57 -1.30 3.28
CA ASP A 44 14.20 -1.72 3.52
C ASP A 44 14.05 -2.34 4.92
N ARG A 45 12.81 -2.66 5.29
CA ARG A 45 12.46 -3.16 6.63
C ARG A 45 13.09 -4.52 6.94
N ASP A 46 13.41 -5.31 5.92
CA ASP A 46 14.06 -6.60 6.11
C ASP A 46 15.59 -6.48 6.21
N ALA A 47 16.18 -5.47 5.58
CA ALA A 47 17.61 -5.18 5.64
C ALA A 47 18.04 -4.45 6.92
N VAL A 48 17.20 -3.55 7.45
CA VAL A 48 17.48 -2.78 8.68
C VAL A 48 16.79 -3.43 9.87
N ARG A 49 17.46 -4.39 10.52
CA ARG A 49 16.90 -5.15 11.66
C ARG A 49 17.60 -4.87 12.97
N ARG A 50 18.87 -4.50 12.94
CA ARG A 50 19.72 -4.27 14.11
C ARG A 50 19.96 -2.78 14.31
N ARG A 51 20.22 -2.43 15.56
CA ARG A 51 20.66 -1.09 15.94
C ARG A 51 22.02 -0.85 15.25
N GLY A 52 22.12 0.20 14.44
CA GLY A 52 23.33 0.55 13.69
C GLY A 52 23.31 0.20 12.20
N ASP A 53 22.42 -0.69 11.72
CA ASP A 53 22.37 -1.05 10.28
C ASP A 53 22.13 0.17 9.39
N LEU A 54 21.22 1.04 9.83
CA LEU A 54 20.91 2.29 9.16
C LEU A 54 22.12 3.23 9.12
N GLU A 55 22.80 3.41 10.26
CA GLU A 55 23.98 4.28 10.37
C GLU A 55 25.09 3.80 9.44
N GLU A 56 25.26 2.48 9.31
CA GLU A 56 26.24 1.88 8.41
C GLU A 56 25.89 2.13 6.93
N VAL A 57 24.62 1.94 6.54
CA VAL A 57 24.17 2.28 5.18
C VAL A 57 24.40 3.76 4.88
N MET A 58 24.08 4.65 5.82
CA MET A 58 24.32 6.09 5.68
C MET A 58 25.81 6.40 5.52
N ARG A 59 26.67 5.78 6.35
CA ARG A 59 28.13 5.94 6.27
C ARG A 59 28.67 5.52 4.89
N ARG A 60 28.24 4.35 4.40
CA ARG A 60 28.68 3.80 3.10
C ARG A 60 28.22 4.67 1.93
N MET A 61 27.00 5.22 1.98
CA MET A 61 26.50 6.15 0.98
C MET A 61 27.24 7.50 1.01
N ALA A 62 27.51 8.03 2.21
CA ALA A 62 28.21 9.30 2.38
C ALA A 62 29.67 9.21 1.92
N SER A 63 30.36 8.12 2.23
CA SER A 63 31.75 7.87 1.81
C SER A 63 31.88 7.51 0.32
N GLY A 64 30.77 7.18 -0.35
CA GLY A 64 30.79 6.63 -1.71
C GLY A 64 31.29 5.19 -1.78
N GLU A 65 31.37 4.50 -0.64
CA GLU A 65 31.60 3.05 -0.59
C GLU A 65 30.41 2.28 -1.16
N ALA A 66 29.20 2.85 -1.13
CA ALA A 66 28.04 2.40 -1.89
C ALA A 66 27.67 3.46 -2.95
N ARG A 67 27.50 3.03 -4.19
CA ARG A 67 27.16 3.88 -5.35
C ARG A 67 25.69 3.78 -5.76
N ILE A 68 25.04 2.68 -5.42
CA ILE A 68 23.63 2.44 -5.70
C ILE A 68 22.91 2.11 -4.39
N LEU A 69 21.81 2.82 -4.13
CA LEU A 69 20.92 2.55 -3.00
C LEU A 69 19.59 2.01 -3.54
N VAL A 70 19.27 0.76 -3.21
CA VAL A 70 17.96 0.18 -3.49
C VAL A 70 17.14 0.20 -2.22
N GLY A 71 15.91 0.70 -2.27
CA GLY A 71 15.08 0.69 -1.08
C GLY A 71 13.63 1.03 -1.35
N THR A 72 12.84 0.89 -0.30
CA THR A 72 11.44 1.26 -0.30
C THR A 72 11.28 2.70 0.21
N GLN A 73 10.08 3.06 0.67
CA GLN A 73 9.79 4.35 1.31
C GLN A 73 10.70 4.69 2.51
N MET A 74 11.51 3.75 3.02
CA MET A 74 12.51 4.06 4.05
C MET A 74 13.63 5.00 3.55
N VAL A 75 13.96 4.96 2.26
CA VAL A 75 14.96 5.85 1.64
C VAL A 75 14.57 7.32 1.75
N THR A 76 13.28 7.60 1.88
CA THR A 76 12.75 8.96 1.79
C THR A 76 12.52 9.61 3.15
N LYS A 77 12.63 8.86 4.27
CA LYS A 77 12.36 9.39 5.62
C LYS A 77 13.61 9.99 6.28
N GLY A 78 13.61 11.29 6.57
CA GLY A 78 14.51 11.93 7.54
C GLY A 78 16.03 11.91 7.30
N HIS A 79 16.51 11.17 6.30
CA HIS A 79 17.95 11.04 5.99
C HIS A 79 18.35 11.95 4.84
N ASP A 80 19.59 12.44 4.78
CA ASP A 80 20.06 13.22 3.64
C ASP A 80 21.18 12.48 2.92
N PHE A 81 21.15 12.51 1.58
CA PHE A 81 22.11 11.82 0.73
C PHE A 81 22.76 12.84 -0.22
N PRO A 82 23.74 13.62 0.25
CA PRO A 82 24.26 14.79 -0.50
C PRO A 82 24.92 14.41 -1.83
N ASN A 83 25.33 13.15 -1.97
CA ASN A 83 25.96 12.63 -3.18
C ASN A 83 24.99 12.03 -4.19
N VAL A 84 23.71 11.92 -3.86
CA VAL A 84 22.69 11.38 -4.76
C VAL A 84 22.23 12.46 -5.73
N THR A 85 22.52 12.22 -7.00
CA THR A 85 22.19 13.12 -8.12
C THR A 85 21.19 12.51 -9.09
N LEU A 86 20.89 11.21 -8.95
CA LEU A 86 19.89 10.52 -9.74
C LEU A 86 19.00 9.70 -8.81
N VAL A 87 17.69 9.87 -8.93
CA VAL A 87 16.71 8.97 -8.31
C VAL A 87 15.83 8.34 -9.39
N VAL A 88 15.61 7.04 -9.26
CA VAL A 88 14.73 6.30 -10.16
C VAL A 88 13.56 5.73 -9.37
N VAL A 89 12.34 6.18 -9.68
CA VAL A 89 11.10 5.61 -9.19
C VAL A 89 10.69 4.51 -10.17
N LEU A 90 10.98 3.27 -9.81
CA LEU A 90 10.67 2.10 -10.63
C LEU A 90 9.19 1.71 -10.49
N ASN A 91 8.56 1.38 -11.62
CA ASN A 91 7.20 0.83 -11.68
C ASN A 91 6.15 1.64 -10.88
N ALA A 92 5.99 2.92 -11.23
CA ALA A 92 4.99 3.80 -10.63
C ALA A 92 3.55 3.26 -10.80
N ASP A 93 3.33 2.40 -11.80
CA ASP A 93 2.05 1.76 -12.08
C ASP A 93 1.51 0.95 -10.90
N GLN A 94 2.40 0.38 -10.07
CA GLN A 94 1.99 -0.32 -8.85
C GLN A 94 1.25 0.61 -7.88
N GLY A 95 1.66 1.88 -7.81
CA GLY A 95 0.98 2.88 -6.98
C GLY A 95 -0.33 3.35 -7.59
N LEU A 96 -0.37 3.53 -8.92
CA LEU A 96 -1.54 4.03 -9.66
C LEU A 96 -2.68 3.00 -9.71
N PHE A 97 -2.37 1.72 -9.89
CA PHE A 97 -3.35 0.64 -10.07
C PHE A 97 -3.42 -0.33 -8.88
N SER A 98 -3.06 0.14 -7.69
CA SER A 98 -3.16 -0.65 -6.46
C SER A 98 -4.62 -0.92 -6.07
N THR A 99 -4.84 -2.03 -5.36
CA THR A 99 -6.12 -2.28 -4.70
C THR A 99 -6.37 -1.34 -3.52
N ASP A 100 -5.32 -0.73 -2.96
CA ASP A 100 -5.43 0.28 -1.91
C ASP A 100 -5.61 1.69 -2.51
N PHE A 101 -6.77 2.31 -2.26
CA PHE A 101 -7.13 3.66 -2.72
C PHE A 101 -6.19 4.78 -2.21
N ARG A 102 -5.34 4.49 -1.21
CA ARG A 102 -4.32 5.43 -0.71
C ARG A 102 -2.96 5.23 -1.38
N ALA A 103 -2.77 4.19 -2.18
CA ALA A 103 -1.49 3.95 -2.85
C ALA A 103 -1.08 5.07 -3.83
N PRO A 104 -1.98 5.67 -4.63
CA PRO A 104 -1.61 6.80 -5.48
C PRO A 104 -1.08 8.00 -4.69
N GLU A 105 -1.67 8.28 -3.52
CA GLU A 105 -1.22 9.35 -2.62
C GLU A 105 0.17 9.05 -2.06
N ARG A 106 0.41 7.81 -1.60
CA ARG A 106 1.73 7.39 -1.12
C ARG A 106 2.80 7.47 -2.22
N LEU A 107 2.44 7.12 -3.46
CA LEU A 107 3.30 7.26 -4.62
C LEU A 107 3.66 8.74 -4.86
N ALA A 108 2.66 9.63 -4.90
CA ALA A 108 2.87 11.06 -5.09
C ALA A 108 3.77 11.65 -3.99
N GLN A 109 3.52 11.30 -2.73
CA GLN A 109 4.37 11.70 -1.61
C GLN A 109 5.80 11.19 -1.77
N THR A 110 5.98 9.95 -2.21
CA THR A 110 7.31 9.36 -2.46
C THR A 110 8.03 10.13 -3.55
N ILE A 111 7.37 10.40 -4.68
CA ILE A 111 7.93 11.15 -5.82
C ILE A 111 8.36 12.56 -5.38
N VAL A 112 7.48 13.30 -4.70
CA VAL A 112 7.79 14.66 -4.22
C VAL A 112 8.96 14.62 -3.24
N GLN A 113 8.99 13.64 -2.34
CA GLN A 113 10.03 13.52 -1.33
C GLN A 113 11.39 13.16 -1.93
N VAL A 114 11.43 12.29 -2.95
CA VAL A 114 12.69 11.98 -3.65
C VAL A 114 13.13 13.09 -4.58
N ALA A 115 12.21 13.77 -5.24
CA ALA A 115 12.52 14.93 -6.08
C ALA A 115 13.12 16.07 -5.25
N GLY A 116 12.61 16.29 -4.04
CA GLY A 116 13.22 17.23 -3.12
C GLY A 116 14.60 16.81 -2.62
N ARG A 117 14.99 15.52 -2.70
CA ARG A 117 16.30 15.00 -2.25
C ARG A 117 17.36 15.05 -3.35
N ALA A 118 16.98 14.73 -4.59
CA ALA A 118 17.85 14.89 -5.73
C ALA A 118 18.13 16.38 -5.95
N GLY A 119 19.37 16.83 -5.78
CA GLY A 119 19.75 18.21 -6.09
C GLY A 119 19.66 19.23 -4.95
N ARG A 120 19.60 18.81 -3.67
CA ARG A 120 19.81 19.74 -2.54
C ARG A 120 21.26 20.26 -2.43
N GLY A 121 22.20 19.59 -3.09
CA GLY A 121 23.61 20.00 -3.12
C GLY A 121 23.91 20.97 -4.27
N ALA A 122 25.20 21.24 -4.48
CA ALA A 122 25.67 22.09 -5.58
C ALA A 122 25.47 21.46 -6.99
N ARG A 123 25.12 20.18 -7.07
CA ARG A 123 24.94 19.44 -8.32
C ARG A 123 23.45 19.30 -8.63
N PRO A 124 23.01 19.54 -9.88
CA PRO A 124 21.63 19.30 -10.26
C PRO A 124 21.27 17.83 -10.06
N GLY A 125 20.06 17.59 -9.55
CA GLY A 125 19.50 16.27 -9.42
C GLY A 125 18.57 15.95 -10.59
N GLU A 126 18.50 14.68 -10.95
CA GLU A 126 17.56 14.13 -11.92
C GLU A 126 16.65 13.10 -11.24
N VAL A 127 15.37 13.09 -11.64
CA VAL A 127 14.40 12.08 -11.20
C VAL A 127 13.80 11.42 -12.42
N LEU A 128 13.96 10.11 -12.52
CA LEU A 128 13.33 9.29 -13.56
C LEU A 128 12.18 8.51 -12.96
N ILE A 129 11.01 8.58 -13.60
CA ILE A 129 9.81 7.84 -13.19
C ILE A 129 9.50 6.85 -14.30
N GLN A 130 9.53 5.56 -13.97
CA GLN A 130 9.16 4.50 -14.89
C GLN A 130 7.67 4.19 -14.73
N SER A 131 6.91 4.35 -15.81
CA SER A 131 5.49 4.01 -15.90
C SER A 131 5.16 3.56 -17.32
N GLU A 132 4.33 2.54 -17.45
CA GLU A 132 3.68 2.16 -18.71
C GLU A 132 2.54 3.12 -19.08
N PHE A 133 2.10 3.97 -18.14
CA PHE A 133 1.02 4.94 -18.28
C PHE A 133 1.50 6.36 -17.96
N PRO A 134 2.46 6.91 -18.72
CA PRO A 134 3.02 8.24 -18.44
C PRO A 134 1.97 9.36 -18.51
N ASP A 135 0.91 9.16 -19.30
CA ASP A 135 -0.19 10.12 -19.48
C ASP A 135 -1.29 10.00 -18.42
N HIS A 136 -1.10 9.18 -17.37
CA HIS A 136 -2.11 8.99 -16.32
C HIS A 136 -2.45 10.34 -15.65
N PRO A 137 -3.74 10.73 -15.50
CA PRO A 137 -4.14 12.06 -15.02
C PRO A 137 -3.53 12.46 -13.66
N LEU A 138 -3.50 11.54 -12.70
CA LEU A 138 -2.86 11.79 -11.40
C LEU A 138 -1.34 12.05 -11.52
N LEU A 139 -0.65 11.35 -12.42
CA LEU A 139 0.79 11.52 -12.62
C LEU A 139 1.08 12.84 -13.34
N THR A 140 0.32 13.15 -14.39
CA THR A 140 0.50 14.40 -15.15
C THR A 140 0.18 15.63 -14.30
N SER A 141 -0.89 15.59 -13.48
CA SER A 141 -1.20 16.69 -12.56
C SER A 141 -0.13 16.86 -11.47
N LEU A 142 0.47 15.76 -10.97
CA LEU A 142 1.61 15.84 -10.05
C LEU A 142 2.83 16.53 -10.67
N LEU A 143 3.14 16.21 -11.93
CA LEU A 143 4.30 16.76 -12.64
C LEU A 143 4.09 18.22 -13.05
N ALA A 144 2.87 18.59 -13.45
CA ALA A 144 2.56 19.93 -13.94
C ALA A 144 2.25 20.94 -12.83
N GLU A 145 1.52 20.52 -11.79
CA GLU A 145 0.96 21.39 -10.75
C GLU A 145 1.51 21.08 -9.35
N GLY A 146 2.45 20.13 -9.26
CA GLY A 146 3.00 19.68 -8.00
C GLY A 146 1.99 18.90 -7.15
N TYR A 147 2.29 18.78 -5.86
CA TYR A 147 1.47 17.98 -4.93
C TYR A 147 0.05 18.53 -4.76
N GLU A 148 -0.14 19.85 -4.83
CA GLU A 148 -1.47 20.45 -4.66
C GLU A 148 -2.41 20.12 -5.81
N GLY A 149 -1.93 20.12 -7.06
CA GLY A 149 -2.72 19.69 -8.21
C GLY A 149 -3.11 18.22 -8.12
N PHE A 150 -2.14 17.36 -7.82
CA PHE A 150 -2.40 15.95 -7.53
C PHE A 150 -3.47 15.77 -6.43
N ALA A 151 -3.33 16.49 -5.30
CA ALA A 151 -4.24 16.36 -4.17
C ALA A 151 -5.68 16.76 -4.54
N ARG A 152 -5.87 17.81 -5.34
CA ARG A 152 -7.20 18.19 -5.86
C ARG A 152 -7.81 17.08 -6.72
N ALA A 153 -7.05 16.54 -7.67
CA ALA A 153 -7.53 15.47 -8.55
C ALA A 153 -7.88 14.20 -7.76
N ALA A 154 -6.99 13.76 -6.86
CA ALA A 154 -7.20 12.58 -6.03
C ALA A 154 -8.40 12.74 -5.07
N LEU A 155 -8.62 13.95 -4.52
CA LEU A 155 -9.79 14.24 -3.69
C LEU A 155 -11.09 14.19 -4.49
N ALA A 156 -11.10 14.66 -5.73
CA ALA A 156 -12.27 14.56 -6.60
C ALA A 156 -12.65 13.10 -6.88
N GLU A 157 -11.67 12.24 -7.22
CA GLU A 157 -11.89 10.80 -7.41
C GLU A 157 -12.41 10.13 -6.13
N ARG A 158 -11.83 10.45 -4.97
CA ARG A 158 -12.29 9.92 -3.67
C ARG A 158 -13.71 10.34 -3.33
N SER A 159 -14.08 11.58 -3.66
CA SER A 159 -15.44 12.09 -3.44
C SER A 159 -16.45 11.30 -4.26
N GLN A 160 -16.16 11.10 -5.55
CA GLN A 160 -17.02 10.35 -6.47
C GLN A 160 -17.17 8.88 -6.07
N ALA A 161 -16.09 8.27 -5.57
CA ALA A 161 -16.09 6.88 -5.11
C ALA A 161 -16.55 6.72 -3.64
N ALA A 162 -16.91 7.81 -2.96
CA ALA A 162 -17.26 7.83 -1.54
C ALA A 162 -16.19 7.18 -0.63
N TRP A 163 -14.90 7.39 -0.94
CA TRP A 163 -13.79 6.98 -0.09
C TRP A 163 -13.41 8.06 0.93
N PRO A 164 -12.72 7.69 2.03
CA PRO A 164 -12.16 8.67 2.96
C PRO A 164 -11.36 9.76 2.22
N PRO A 165 -11.52 11.05 2.58
CA PRO A 165 -12.18 11.55 3.80
C PRO A 165 -13.71 11.75 3.72
N PHE A 166 -14.34 11.44 2.58
CA PHE A 166 -15.78 11.65 2.34
C PHE A 166 -16.67 10.57 2.94
N SER A 167 -16.07 9.48 3.40
CA SER A 167 -16.70 8.45 4.23
C SER A 167 -15.83 8.11 5.44
N ARG A 168 -16.36 7.28 6.32
CA ARG A 168 -15.71 6.68 7.47
C ARG A 168 -15.72 5.18 7.30
N LEU A 169 -14.61 4.55 7.64
CA LEU A 169 -14.41 3.12 7.49
C LEU A 169 -14.08 2.51 8.85
N ALA A 170 -14.54 1.28 9.07
CA ALA A 170 -14.02 0.41 10.10
C ALA A 170 -13.77 -0.97 9.49
N ALA A 171 -12.65 -1.60 9.83
CA ALA A 171 -12.28 -2.92 9.36
C ALA A 171 -12.33 -3.90 10.53
N LEU A 172 -13.29 -4.84 10.50
CA LEU A 172 -13.23 -6.03 11.34
C LEU A 172 -12.28 -7.01 10.67
N ARG A 173 -11.12 -7.21 11.26
CA ARG A 173 -10.07 -8.08 10.74
C ARG A 173 -9.92 -9.30 11.61
N ASP A 174 -9.56 -10.41 10.99
CA ASP A 174 -9.23 -11.61 11.75
C ASP A 174 -7.98 -12.33 11.24
N SER A 175 -7.60 -13.33 12.02
CA SER A 175 -6.66 -14.34 11.60
C SER A 175 -7.01 -15.68 12.23
N ALA A 176 -6.86 -16.75 11.47
CA ALA A 176 -7.15 -18.12 11.91
C ALA A 176 -6.08 -19.10 11.41
N THR A 177 -6.10 -20.33 11.95
CA THR A 177 -5.23 -21.42 11.50
C THR A 177 -5.69 -22.02 10.16
N THR A 178 -6.94 -21.80 9.77
CA THR A 178 -7.51 -22.22 8.49
C THR A 178 -8.24 -21.07 7.80
N ALA A 179 -8.24 -21.03 6.46
CA ALA A 179 -8.96 -20.02 5.70
C ALA A 179 -10.48 -20.08 5.94
N GLN A 180 -11.01 -21.29 6.11
CA GLN A 180 -12.42 -21.51 6.40
C GLN A 180 -12.85 -20.90 7.74
N ALA A 181 -12.05 -21.04 8.79
CA ALA A 181 -12.36 -20.46 10.10
C ALA A 181 -12.36 -18.92 10.06
N ALA A 182 -11.41 -18.33 9.32
CA ALA A 182 -11.35 -16.87 9.16
C ALA A 182 -12.60 -16.31 8.46
N LEU A 183 -12.98 -16.90 7.33
CA LEU A 183 -14.18 -16.47 6.60
C LEU A 183 -15.48 -16.79 7.37
N ALA A 184 -15.53 -17.89 8.11
CA ALA A 184 -16.72 -18.29 8.87
C ALA A 184 -17.06 -17.27 9.96
N PHE A 185 -16.09 -16.85 10.77
CA PHE A 185 -16.30 -15.84 11.81
C PHE A 185 -16.85 -14.54 11.23
N LEU A 186 -16.21 -14.00 10.20
CA LEU A 186 -16.64 -12.74 9.60
C LEU A 186 -17.99 -12.85 8.88
N THR A 187 -18.31 -14.03 8.35
CA THR A 187 -19.63 -14.32 7.76
C THR A 187 -20.71 -14.31 8.83
N GLU A 188 -20.46 -14.91 9.99
CA GLU A 188 -21.36 -14.86 11.14
C GLU A 188 -21.52 -13.44 11.68
N ALA A 189 -20.42 -12.69 11.81
CA ALA A 189 -20.45 -11.28 12.19
C ALA A 189 -21.31 -10.45 11.23
N ARG A 190 -21.17 -10.64 9.91
CA ARG A 190 -22.02 -9.98 8.91
C ARG A 190 -23.50 -10.34 9.06
N LYS A 191 -23.82 -11.60 9.39
CA LYS A 191 -25.21 -12.07 9.57
C LYS A 191 -25.93 -11.43 10.75
N LEU A 192 -25.20 -10.90 11.75
CA LEU A 192 -25.78 -10.14 12.87
C LEU A 192 -26.35 -8.78 12.43
N ALA A 193 -25.96 -8.28 11.25
CA ALA A 193 -26.47 -7.05 10.66
C ALA A 193 -27.09 -7.32 9.27
N PRO A 194 -28.18 -8.11 9.19
CA PRO A 194 -28.77 -8.46 7.90
C PRO A 194 -29.38 -7.26 7.18
N CYS A 195 -29.84 -6.27 7.94
CA CYS A 195 -30.29 -4.96 7.47
C CYS A 195 -29.53 -3.89 8.27
N PRO A 196 -28.36 -3.42 7.79
CA PRO A 196 -27.65 -2.36 8.48
C PRO A 196 -28.47 -1.06 8.46
N PRO A 197 -28.32 -0.18 9.47
CA PRO A 197 -28.99 1.11 9.50
C PRO A 197 -28.74 1.93 8.23
N ARG A 198 -29.66 2.85 7.93
CA ARG A 198 -29.52 3.73 6.76
C ARG A 198 -28.19 4.48 6.80
N GLY A 199 -27.42 4.35 5.72
CA GLY A 199 -26.09 4.97 5.60
C GLY A 199 -24.97 4.14 6.22
N VAL A 200 -25.21 2.89 6.63
CA VAL A 200 -24.15 1.93 6.98
C VAL A 200 -24.15 0.81 5.96
N ARG A 201 -22.97 0.43 5.46
CA ARG A 201 -22.81 -0.70 4.54
C ARG A 201 -21.72 -1.63 5.03
N LEU A 202 -21.94 -2.94 4.86
CA LEU A 202 -20.96 -3.98 5.15
C LEU A 202 -20.45 -4.56 3.82
N LEU A 203 -19.16 -4.47 3.57
CA LEU A 203 -18.48 -4.97 2.37
C LEU A 203 -17.59 -6.16 2.73
N GLY A 204 -17.76 -7.26 1.98
CA GLY A 204 -17.10 -8.54 2.27
C GLY A 204 -18.02 -9.53 3.01
N PRO A 205 -17.49 -10.51 3.74
CA PRO A 205 -16.08 -10.72 4.04
C PRO A 205 -15.25 -11.08 2.80
N VAL A 206 -13.96 -10.74 2.83
CA VAL A 206 -12.98 -11.11 1.81
C VAL A 206 -11.67 -11.55 2.46
N PRO A 207 -10.89 -12.45 1.83
CA PRO A 207 -9.50 -12.66 2.21
C PRO A 207 -8.71 -11.34 2.18
N ALA A 208 -7.79 -11.14 3.12
CA ALA A 208 -6.85 -10.03 3.04
C ALA A 208 -5.92 -10.21 1.83
N ALA A 209 -5.36 -9.11 1.30
CA ALA A 209 -4.48 -9.18 0.12
C ALA A 209 -3.28 -10.11 0.37
N MET A 210 -2.72 -10.06 1.59
CA MET A 210 -1.80 -11.08 2.08
C MET A 210 -2.57 -12.19 2.80
N HIS A 211 -3.12 -13.12 2.01
CA HIS A 211 -3.99 -14.19 2.49
C HIS A 211 -3.36 -15.08 3.56
N LYS A 212 -2.04 -15.34 3.51
CA LYS A 212 -1.33 -16.19 4.50
C LYS A 212 -0.04 -15.52 4.98
N ARG A 213 0.07 -15.28 6.28
CA ARG A 213 1.29 -14.74 6.92
C ARG A 213 1.57 -15.48 8.22
N ALA A 214 2.84 -15.86 8.43
CA ALA A 214 3.28 -16.57 9.63
C ALA A 214 2.40 -17.79 10.00
N GLY A 215 1.99 -18.56 8.98
CA GLY A 215 1.17 -19.76 9.17
C GLY A 215 -0.31 -19.51 9.46
N ARG A 216 -0.77 -18.26 9.46
CA ARG A 216 -2.19 -17.90 9.69
C ARG A 216 -2.82 -17.33 8.42
N TYR A 217 -4.12 -17.56 8.29
CA TYR A 217 -4.95 -17.00 7.23
C TYR A 217 -5.62 -15.73 7.71
N HIS A 218 -5.65 -14.70 6.87
CA HIS A 218 -6.19 -13.39 7.20
C HIS A 218 -7.40 -13.06 6.33
N ALA A 219 -8.48 -12.56 6.95
CA ALA A 219 -9.64 -12.04 6.25
C ALA A 219 -10.14 -10.75 6.92
N GLN A 220 -11.03 -10.05 6.22
CA GLN A 220 -11.62 -8.81 6.73
C GLN A 220 -13.05 -8.58 6.23
N LEU A 221 -13.79 -7.82 7.03
CA LEU A 221 -15.11 -7.29 6.75
C LEU A 221 -15.04 -5.77 6.97
N LEU A 222 -15.36 -5.00 5.93
CA LEU A 222 -15.35 -3.55 6.00
C LEU A 222 -16.75 -3.04 6.33
N VAL A 223 -16.83 -2.05 7.21
CA VAL A 223 -18.02 -1.28 7.53
C VAL A 223 -17.77 0.15 7.06
N GLU A 224 -18.65 0.69 6.25
CA GLU A 224 -18.55 2.08 5.78
C GLU A 224 -19.78 2.89 6.13
N SER A 225 -19.59 4.18 6.36
CA SER A 225 -20.67 5.15 6.54
C SER A 225 -20.23 6.55 6.09
N PRO A 226 -21.11 7.40 5.53
CA PRO A 226 -20.78 8.80 5.28
C PRO A 226 -20.68 9.61 6.59
N GLU A 227 -21.27 9.13 7.70
CA GLU A 227 -21.37 9.86 8.95
C GLU A 227 -20.65 9.11 10.09
N ARG A 228 -19.74 9.80 10.78
CA ARG A 228 -18.98 9.21 11.90
C ARG A 228 -19.88 8.74 13.04
N ALA A 229 -20.88 9.53 13.42
CA ALA A 229 -21.80 9.19 14.51
C ALA A 229 -22.53 7.86 14.24
N ARG A 230 -23.11 7.72 13.04
CA ARG A 230 -23.81 6.48 12.64
C ARG A 230 -22.91 5.26 12.59
N LEU A 231 -21.66 5.43 12.14
CA LEU A 231 -20.69 4.34 12.18
C LEU A 231 -20.47 3.86 13.62
N HIS A 232 -20.23 4.77 14.56
CA HIS A 232 -20.00 4.41 15.96
C HIS A 232 -21.24 3.80 16.62
N GLU A 233 -22.42 4.40 16.45
CA GLU A 233 -23.68 3.85 16.99
C GLU A 233 -23.94 2.41 16.53
N PHE A 234 -23.69 2.15 15.24
CA PHE A 234 -23.79 0.80 14.68
C PHE A 234 -22.74 -0.14 15.29
N LEU A 235 -21.47 0.29 15.33
CA LEU A 235 -20.37 -0.52 15.87
C LEU A 235 -20.60 -0.89 17.33
N ASP A 236 -21.05 0.03 18.18
CA ASP A 236 -21.29 -0.23 19.60
C ASP A 236 -22.32 -1.34 19.82
N THR A 237 -23.41 -1.32 19.06
CA THR A 237 -24.49 -2.33 19.16
C THR A 237 -24.10 -3.66 18.50
N TRP A 238 -23.40 -3.59 17.37
CA TRP A 238 -23.03 -4.76 16.59
C TRP A 238 -21.88 -5.55 17.23
N LEU A 239 -20.85 -4.87 17.76
CA LEU A 239 -19.70 -5.51 18.41
C LEU A 239 -20.09 -6.32 19.63
N ALA A 240 -21.02 -5.82 20.45
CA ALA A 240 -21.52 -6.53 21.62
C ALA A 240 -22.12 -7.92 21.25
N GLN A 241 -22.66 -8.06 20.05
CA GLN A 241 -23.17 -9.33 19.52
C GLN A 241 -22.06 -10.17 18.88
N VAL A 242 -21.12 -9.53 18.16
CA VAL A 242 -19.95 -10.21 17.57
C VAL A 242 -19.11 -10.90 18.63
N GLU A 243 -18.90 -10.25 19.78
CA GLU A 243 -18.15 -10.80 20.93
C GLU A 243 -18.79 -12.07 21.53
N GLN A 244 -20.11 -12.22 21.37
CA GLN A 244 -20.85 -13.38 21.87
C GLN A 244 -20.76 -14.61 20.94
N LEU A 245 -20.27 -14.45 19.71
CA LEU A 245 -20.12 -15.54 18.77
C LEU A 245 -19.11 -16.58 19.28
N THR A 246 -19.47 -17.86 19.25
CA THR A 246 -18.54 -18.96 19.59
C THR A 246 -17.31 -18.96 18.66
N SER A 247 -17.49 -18.62 17.39
CA SER A 247 -16.42 -18.50 16.40
C SER A 247 -15.42 -17.38 16.72
N ALA A 248 -15.84 -16.33 17.43
CA ALA A 248 -14.96 -15.24 17.88
C ALA A 248 -13.85 -15.76 18.81
N ARG A 249 -14.08 -16.87 19.53
CA ARG A 249 -13.09 -17.51 20.41
C ARG A 249 -12.08 -18.37 19.66
N ALA A 250 -12.41 -18.79 18.44
CA ALA A 250 -11.56 -19.65 17.61
C ALA A 250 -10.57 -18.87 16.74
N VAL A 251 -10.76 -17.56 16.59
CA VAL A 251 -9.94 -16.67 15.78
C VAL A 251 -9.32 -15.57 16.62
N ARG A 252 -8.25 -14.94 16.11
CA ARG A 252 -7.76 -13.67 16.67
C ARG A 252 -8.31 -12.55 15.81
N TRP A 253 -9.12 -11.67 16.38
CA TRP A 253 -9.75 -10.59 15.63
C TRP A 253 -9.52 -9.24 16.31
N SER A 254 -9.71 -8.18 15.52
CA SER A 254 -9.58 -6.79 15.95
C SER A 254 -10.47 -5.91 15.09
N LEU A 255 -10.98 -4.82 15.68
CA LEU A 255 -11.62 -3.74 14.93
C LEU A 255 -10.65 -2.58 14.78
N ASP A 256 -10.50 -2.10 13.55
CA ASP A 256 -9.66 -0.95 13.20
C ASP A 256 -10.55 0.17 12.65
N VAL A 257 -10.72 1.26 13.41
CA VAL A 257 -11.57 2.40 13.04
C VAL A 257 -10.72 3.45 12.35
N ASP A 258 -11.22 3.97 11.22
CA ASP A 258 -10.50 4.83 10.29
C ASP A 258 -9.14 4.22 9.86
N PRO A 259 -9.13 2.99 9.29
CA PRO A 259 -7.90 2.29 8.93
C PRO A 259 -7.06 3.08 7.94
N ILE A 260 -5.76 3.18 8.22
CA ILE A 260 -4.78 3.83 7.32
C ILE A 260 -4.46 2.94 6.11
N GLU A 261 -4.47 1.62 6.29
CA GLU A 261 -4.22 0.63 5.23
C GLU A 261 -5.38 -0.34 5.17
N LEU A 262 -5.96 -0.58 3.99
CA LEU A 262 -7.07 -1.52 3.85
C LEU A 262 -6.64 -2.98 3.64
N PHE A 263 -5.38 -3.26 3.28
CA PHE A 263 -4.96 -4.57 2.78
C PHE A 263 -3.62 -5.03 3.35
#